data_AF-A0A6G1KJ42-F1
#
_entry.id   AF-A0A6G1KJ42-F1
#
_cell.length_a   1.000
_cell.length_b   1.000
_cell.length_c   1.000
_cell.angle_alpha   90.00
_cell.angle_beta   90.00
_cell.angle_gamma   90.00
#
_symmetry.space_group_name_H-M   'P 1'
#
loop_
_entity.id
_entity.type
_entity.pdbx_description
1 polymer ?
#
loop_
_entity_poly.entity_id
_entity_poly.type
_entity_poly.pdbx_seq_one_letter_code
_entity_poly.pdbx_strand_id
1 'polypeptide(L)'
;MSDDLPPMPEDGESVIGLLEVEPSPVEDEYFEFKDGSYFESSSPSPTPSWQPSRTSTLGLGNHRPSYYLLRIQKYTSYAFTVFSTLHIANTSLIPLLTRSVSESNRYLLLTRPFYQSALTEPLLVAIPLLAHVSSGIALRFYRRHQALRRYGAESHQDRRKIPWPPFSGTSLLGYALLPFAGFHIWTTRILPLYMHGDSSMIGLGYISHGFALHPAVSFAGFAALVSAGVWHTTWGWARWLGLAPTQTTETGSQRSITKKRRWYNINGVAALVTGLWLAGSLGIIGRGGKTDGWIGREFDDLYKVVSLIGKLNKLYV
;
A
#
# COMPACT_ATOMS: atom_id res chain seq x y z
N MET A 1 -58.63 -2.63 63.81
CA MET A 1 -58.01 -3.80 63.18
C MET A 1 -57.84 -3.46 61.72
N SER A 2 -56.59 -3.47 61.31
CA SER A 2 -56.02 -3.02 60.05
C SER A 2 -56.32 -3.96 58.89
N ASP A 3 -56.79 -3.41 57.78
CA ASP A 3 -56.66 -3.97 56.43
C ASP A 3 -56.58 -2.79 55.45
N ASP A 4 -55.36 -2.27 55.26
CA ASP A 4 -55.03 -1.37 54.15
C ASP A 4 -53.67 -1.82 53.61
N LEU A 5 -53.73 -2.80 52.70
CA LEU A 5 -52.59 -3.18 51.87
C LEU A 5 -52.33 -2.09 50.83
N PRO A 6 -51.07 -1.71 50.57
CA PRO A 6 -50.75 -0.76 49.52
C PRO A 6 -51.00 -1.38 48.13
N PRO A 7 -51.34 -0.55 47.12
CA PRO A 7 -51.68 -1.01 45.79
C PRO A 7 -50.47 -1.62 45.07
N MET A 8 -50.68 -2.78 44.45
CA MET A 8 -49.77 -3.37 43.48
C MET A 8 -49.90 -2.63 42.13
N PRO A 9 -48.83 -2.17 41.50
CA PRO A 9 -48.86 -1.82 40.09
C PRO A 9 -48.78 -3.09 39.23
N GLU A 10 -49.79 -3.28 38.38
CA GLU A 10 -49.77 -4.24 37.27
C GLU A 10 -48.85 -3.74 36.14
N ASP A 11 -48.02 -4.67 35.66
CA ASP A 11 -47.60 -4.90 34.28
C ASP A 11 -46.84 -3.79 33.53
N GLY A 12 -45.50 -3.92 33.53
CA GLY A 12 -44.65 -3.25 32.55
C GLY A 12 -43.16 -3.33 32.87
N GLU A 13 -42.48 -4.33 32.30
CA GLU A 13 -41.04 -4.37 32.00
C GLU A 13 -40.04 -4.06 33.15
N SER A 14 -39.36 -5.06 33.70
CA SER A 14 -38.00 -5.40 33.24
C SER A 14 -37.13 -4.15 33.01
N VAL A 15 -36.27 -3.80 33.97
CA VAL A 15 -34.79 -3.78 33.84
C VAL A 15 -34.25 -3.37 35.21
N ILE A 16 -33.64 -4.32 35.92
CA ILE A 16 -32.71 -4.07 37.02
C ILE A 16 -31.69 -3.05 36.51
N GLY A 17 -31.60 -1.90 37.16
CA GLY A 17 -30.78 -0.75 36.78
C GLY A 17 -29.35 -1.15 36.39
N LEU A 18 -29.15 -1.37 35.09
CA LEU A 18 -27.86 -1.31 34.44
C LEU A 18 -27.51 0.17 34.38
N LEU A 19 -26.72 0.62 35.34
CA LEU A 19 -26.02 1.89 35.21
C LEU A 19 -25.15 1.76 33.96
N GLU A 20 -25.49 2.50 32.91
CA GLU A 20 -24.70 2.58 31.69
C GLU A 20 -23.35 3.21 32.05
N VAL A 21 -22.35 2.35 32.27
CA VAL A 21 -20.97 2.77 32.48
C VAL A 21 -20.50 3.34 31.14
N GLU A 22 -20.21 4.64 31.13
CA GLU A 22 -19.63 5.28 29.95
C GLU A 22 -18.43 4.45 29.46
N PRO A 23 -18.36 4.12 28.16
CA PRO A 23 -17.24 3.35 27.63
C PRO A 23 -15.95 4.12 27.94
N SER A 24 -15.10 3.50 28.76
CA SER A 24 -13.78 4.03 29.12
C SER A 24 -13.09 4.55 27.86
N PRO A 25 -12.57 5.79 27.87
CA PRO A 25 -11.91 6.40 26.72
C PRO A 25 -10.52 5.79 26.54
N VAL A 26 -10.47 4.50 26.23
CA VAL A 26 -9.28 3.86 25.68
C VAL A 26 -9.49 3.90 24.18
N GLU A 27 -9.02 4.98 23.56
CA GLU A 27 -8.83 5.01 22.12
C GLU A 27 -8.01 3.76 21.71
N ASP A 28 -8.32 3.19 20.54
CA ASP A 28 -7.48 2.18 19.88
C ASP A 28 -6.13 2.79 19.50
N GLU A 29 -5.30 3.06 20.50
CA GLU A 29 -3.88 3.25 20.33
C GLU A 29 -3.35 1.93 19.76
N TYR A 30 -2.88 1.99 18.54
CA TYR A 30 -1.94 1.00 18.06
C TYR A 30 -0.75 1.06 19.03
N PHE A 31 -0.76 0.20 20.05
CA PHE A 31 0.32 0.06 21.00
C PHE A 31 1.59 -0.27 20.21
N GLU A 32 2.34 0.78 19.89
CA GLU A 32 3.77 0.68 19.64
C GLU A 32 4.33 0.21 20.98
N PHE A 33 4.67 -1.08 21.04
CA PHE A 33 5.29 -1.71 22.20
C PHE A 33 6.57 -0.91 22.53
N LYS A 34 6.48 0.01 23.48
CA LYS A 34 7.63 0.45 24.27
C LYS A 34 7.99 -0.74 25.16
N ASP A 35 9.09 -1.42 24.82
CA ASP A 35 9.74 -2.34 25.73
C ASP A 35 10.19 -1.53 26.97
N GLY A 36 9.66 -1.87 28.15
CA GLY A 36 10.13 -1.29 29.41
C GLY A 36 9.04 -1.07 30.46
N SER A 37 8.86 -2.06 31.34
CA SER A 37 8.43 -1.96 32.75
C SER A 37 7.32 -0.95 33.11
N TYR A 38 6.06 -1.40 33.08
CA TYR A 38 4.96 -0.74 33.82
C TYR A 38 4.69 -1.37 35.20
N PHE A 39 5.28 -2.53 35.50
CA PHE A 39 5.22 -3.16 36.81
C PHE A 39 6.64 -3.39 37.33
N GLU A 40 7.11 -2.48 38.17
CA GLU A 40 8.26 -2.71 39.05
C GLU A 40 7.76 -3.59 40.21
N SER A 41 7.90 -4.91 40.10
CA SER A 41 7.59 -5.82 41.20
C SER A 41 8.76 -5.81 42.19
N SER A 42 8.66 -4.97 43.21
CA SER A 42 9.51 -5.03 44.39
C SER A 42 9.19 -6.28 45.21
N SER A 43 9.99 -7.34 45.07
CA SER A 43 10.19 -8.39 46.07
C SER A 43 11.52 -9.12 45.84
N PRO A 44 12.27 -9.47 46.90
CA PRO A 44 13.67 -9.88 46.80
C PRO A 44 13.82 -11.36 46.40
N SER A 45 14.88 -11.64 45.64
CA SER A 45 15.24 -12.93 45.06
C SER A 45 15.48 -14.04 46.11
N PRO A 46 15.40 -15.32 45.70
CA PRO A 46 16.67 -16.04 45.67
C PRO A 46 16.85 -17.01 44.47
N THR A 47 18.12 -17.16 44.10
CA THR A 47 18.77 -18.14 43.21
C THR A 47 18.89 -17.81 41.71
N PRO A 48 20.14 -17.78 41.16
CA PRO A 48 20.38 -17.58 39.74
C PRO A 48 20.24 -18.93 39.03
N SER A 49 19.04 -19.22 38.53
CA SER A 49 18.95 -20.23 37.46
C SER A 49 19.64 -19.66 36.24
N TRP A 50 20.73 -20.30 35.84
CA TRP A 50 21.42 -20.08 34.58
C TRP A 50 20.43 -20.29 33.44
N GLN A 51 19.74 -19.22 33.03
CA GLN A 51 19.09 -19.18 31.73
C GLN A 51 20.22 -19.01 30.71
N PRO A 52 20.41 -19.95 29.77
CA PRO A 52 21.36 -19.73 28.70
C PRO A 52 20.84 -18.55 27.90
N SER A 53 21.49 -17.39 28.06
CA SER A 53 21.35 -16.28 27.14
C SER A 53 21.72 -16.82 25.77
N ARG A 54 20.71 -17.13 24.95
CA ARG A 54 20.92 -17.53 23.56
C ARG A 54 21.51 -16.33 22.85
N THR A 55 22.84 -16.27 22.80
CA THR A 55 23.58 -15.30 22.01
C THR A 55 23.33 -15.64 20.54
N SER A 56 22.37 -14.96 19.93
CA SER A 56 22.22 -14.96 18.49
C SER A 56 23.37 -14.13 17.90
N THR A 57 24.44 -14.82 17.54
CA THR A 57 25.65 -14.27 16.91
C THR A 57 25.40 -13.56 15.57
N LEU A 58 24.18 -13.67 15.03
CA LEU A 58 23.70 -12.99 13.83
C LEU A 58 22.86 -11.72 14.11
N GLY A 59 22.79 -11.25 15.36
CA GLY A 59 21.96 -10.08 15.72
C GLY A 59 20.45 -10.32 15.59
N LEU A 60 20.04 -11.57 15.36
CA LEU A 60 18.65 -12.01 15.42
C LEU A 60 18.22 -12.09 16.89
N GLY A 61 18.06 -10.94 17.54
CA GLY A 61 17.61 -10.84 18.93
C GLY A 61 16.24 -11.48 19.15
N ASN A 62 15.73 -11.41 20.39
CA ASN A 62 14.42 -11.93 20.82
C ASN A 62 13.25 -11.11 20.22
N HIS A 63 13.22 -10.92 18.91
CA HIS A 63 12.24 -10.12 18.20
C HIS A 63 11.15 -10.99 17.59
N ARG A 64 9.90 -10.55 17.73
CA ARG A 64 8.72 -11.22 17.14
C ARG A 64 8.78 -11.17 15.60
N PRO A 65 8.22 -12.15 14.86
CA PRO A 65 8.16 -12.11 13.40
C PRO A 65 7.62 -10.80 12.81
N SER A 66 6.67 -10.14 13.49
CA SER A 66 6.16 -8.82 13.09
C SER A 66 7.24 -7.75 12.97
N TYR A 67 8.29 -7.81 13.78
CA TYR A 67 9.42 -6.86 13.74
C TYR A 67 10.16 -6.95 12.41
N TYR A 68 10.51 -8.16 11.97
CA TYR A 68 11.21 -8.37 10.71
C TYR A 68 10.32 -8.04 9.51
N LEU A 69 9.04 -8.45 9.54
CA LEU A 69 8.09 -8.15 8.47
C LEU A 69 7.89 -6.64 8.27
N LEU A 70 7.75 -5.88 9.36
CA LEU A 70 7.66 -4.41 9.29
C LEU A 70 8.94 -3.77 8.75
N ARG A 71 10.11 -4.29 9.14
CA ARG A 71 11.40 -3.80 8.61
C ARG A 71 11.55 -4.08 7.12
N ILE A 72 11.12 -5.26 6.65
CA ILE A 72 11.13 -5.58 5.21
C ILE A 72 10.25 -4.57 4.46
N GLN A 73 9.01 -4.33 4.90
CA GLN A 73 8.14 -3.33 4.26
C GLN A 73 8.79 -1.95 4.24
N LYS A 74 9.39 -1.52 5.35
CA LYS A 74 10.08 -0.23 5.49
C LYS A 74 11.26 -0.10 4.54
N TYR A 75 12.19 -1.04 4.55
CA TYR A 75 13.46 -0.87 3.83
C TYR A 75 13.30 -1.07 2.33
N THR A 76 12.34 -1.90 1.90
CA THR A 76 11.96 -2.03 0.48
C THR A 76 11.40 -0.74 -0.10
N SER A 77 10.74 0.11 0.69
CA SER A 77 10.22 1.41 0.24
C SER A 77 11.30 2.39 -0.24
N TYR A 78 12.54 2.28 0.22
CA TYR A 78 13.64 3.14 -0.24
C TYR A 78 14.02 2.83 -1.69
N ALA A 79 14.13 1.54 -2.05
CA ALA A 79 14.40 1.12 -3.42
C ALA A 79 13.30 1.62 -4.37
N PHE A 80 12.04 1.52 -3.95
CA PHE A 80 10.93 2.08 -4.70
C PHE A 80 10.97 3.60 -4.84
N THR A 81 11.43 4.32 -3.83
CA THR A 81 11.54 5.78 -3.91
C THR A 81 12.58 6.20 -4.96
N VAL A 82 13.71 5.49 -5.02
CA VAL A 82 14.73 5.70 -6.07
C VAL A 82 14.14 5.39 -7.44
N PHE A 83 13.52 4.22 -7.60
CA PHE A 83 12.88 3.83 -8.86
C PHE A 83 11.79 4.83 -9.30
N SER A 84 10.87 5.20 -8.39
CA SER A 84 9.79 6.14 -8.67
C SER A 84 10.31 7.51 -9.06
N THR A 85 11.42 7.98 -8.49
CA THR A 85 12.04 9.25 -8.87
C THR A 85 12.52 9.21 -10.33
N LEU A 86 13.26 8.16 -10.71
CA LEU A 86 13.69 7.96 -12.10
C LEU A 86 12.51 7.77 -13.05
N HIS A 87 11.48 7.06 -12.59
CA HIS A 87 10.30 6.78 -13.39
C HIS A 87 9.45 8.05 -13.62
N ILE A 88 9.23 8.88 -12.60
CA ILE A 88 8.55 10.18 -12.71
C ILE A 88 9.33 11.12 -13.62
N ALA A 89 10.67 11.17 -13.49
CA ALA A 89 11.51 12.01 -14.34
C ALA A 89 11.30 11.67 -15.83
N ASN A 90 11.34 10.38 -16.17
CA ASN A 90 11.23 9.94 -17.56
C ASN A 90 9.80 9.90 -18.12
N THR A 91 8.80 9.64 -17.28
CA THR A 91 7.39 9.49 -17.72
C THR A 91 6.53 10.72 -17.46
N SER A 92 7.09 11.76 -16.85
CA SER A 92 6.40 13.03 -16.64
C SER A 92 7.30 14.24 -16.90
N LEU A 93 8.38 14.43 -16.12
CA LEU A 93 9.12 15.70 -16.13
C LEU A 93 9.80 16.00 -17.48
N ILE A 94 10.49 15.01 -18.03
CA ILE A 94 11.13 15.12 -19.35
C ILE A 94 10.09 15.32 -20.46
N PRO A 95 8.99 14.56 -20.52
CA PRO A 95 7.86 14.86 -21.41
C PRO A 95 7.32 16.28 -21.28
N LEU A 96 7.13 16.78 -20.06
CA LEU A 96 6.67 18.15 -19.83
C LEU A 96 7.65 19.20 -20.37
N LEU A 97 8.96 18.97 -20.17
CA LEU A 97 10.01 19.88 -20.58
C LEU A 97 10.18 19.90 -22.10
N THR A 98 10.26 18.72 -22.72
CA THR A 98 10.49 18.58 -24.17
C THR A 98 9.23 18.79 -24.99
N ARG A 99 8.04 18.62 -24.38
CA ARG A 99 6.72 18.66 -25.05
C ARG A 99 6.62 17.73 -26.26
N SER A 100 7.44 16.68 -26.30
CA SER A 100 7.54 15.77 -27.43
C SER A 100 7.86 14.34 -26.95
N VAL A 101 7.08 13.38 -27.45
CA VAL A 101 7.28 11.95 -27.16
C VAL A 101 8.55 11.42 -27.84
N SER A 102 8.83 11.84 -29.07
CA SER A 102 10.01 11.39 -29.81
C SER A 102 11.30 11.87 -29.15
N GLU A 103 11.35 13.13 -28.70
CA GLU A 103 12.50 13.67 -27.98
C GLU A 103 12.64 13.04 -26.59
N SER A 104 11.54 12.88 -25.86
CA SER A 104 11.55 12.22 -24.55
C SER A 104 12.04 10.77 -24.61
N ASN A 105 11.72 10.03 -25.69
CA ASN A 105 12.22 8.68 -25.88
C ASN A 105 13.75 8.61 -25.93
N ARG A 106 14.43 9.62 -26.48
CA ARG A 106 15.90 9.65 -26.50
C ARG A 106 16.48 9.71 -25.09
N TYR A 107 15.89 10.55 -24.23
CA TYR A 107 16.28 10.64 -22.83
C TYR A 107 15.91 9.38 -22.02
N LEU A 108 14.77 8.75 -22.32
CA LEU A 108 14.41 7.46 -21.74
C LEU A 108 15.48 6.40 -22.03
N LEU A 109 15.97 6.33 -23.27
CA LEU A 109 17.02 5.39 -23.66
C LEU A 109 18.33 5.64 -22.91
N LEU A 110 18.68 6.91 -22.68
CA LEU A 110 19.87 7.28 -21.92
C LEU A 110 19.80 6.83 -20.46
N THR A 111 18.62 6.89 -19.85
CA THR A 111 18.46 6.54 -18.43
C THR A 111 18.19 5.06 -18.19
N ARG A 112 17.77 4.32 -19.23
CA ARG A 112 17.38 2.91 -19.17
C ARG A 112 18.44 2.01 -18.48
N PRO A 113 19.76 2.14 -18.73
CA PRO A 113 20.75 1.30 -18.07
C PRO A 113 20.78 1.41 -16.54
N PHE A 114 20.37 2.55 -15.97
CA PHE A 114 20.44 2.78 -14.52
C PHE A 114 19.36 2.05 -13.72
N TYR A 115 18.26 1.61 -14.37
CA TYR A 115 17.14 0.99 -13.65
C TYR A 115 16.48 -0.19 -14.39
N GLN A 116 16.85 -0.46 -15.65
CA GLN A 116 16.37 -1.59 -16.46
C GLN A 116 17.51 -2.50 -16.96
N SER A 117 18.65 -2.52 -16.26
CA SER A 117 19.70 -3.51 -16.52
C SER A 117 19.39 -4.85 -15.84
N ALA A 118 20.06 -5.91 -16.29
CA ALA A 118 19.92 -7.26 -15.75
C ALA A 118 20.14 -7.36 -14.23
N LEU A 119 20.91 -6.45 -13.63
CA LEU A 119 21.12 -6.39 -12.19
C LEU A 119 20.22 -5.36 -11.50
N THR A 120 20.10 -4.16 -12.06
CA THR A 120 19.36 -3.06 -11.40
C THR A 120 17.87 -3.31 -11.35
N GLU A 121 17.27 -3.91 -12.39
CA GLU A 121 15.83 -4.15 -12.44
C GLU A 121 15.37 -5.12 -11.34
N PRO A 122 16.02 -6.30 -11.14
CA PRO A 122 15.68 -7.16 -10.01
C PRO A 122 15.89 -6.50 -8.65
N LEU A 123 16.97 -5.74 -8.48
CA LEU A 123 17.34 -5.15 -7.19
C LEU A 123 16.49 -3.94 -6.81
N LEU A 124 16.10 -3.10 -7.77
CA LEU A 124 15.31 -1.89 -7.51
C LEU A 124 13.81 -2.13 -7.57
N VAL A 125 13.36 -3.13 -8.33
CA VAL A 125 11.93 -3.34 -8.60
C VAL A 125 11.48 -4.72 -8.15
N ALA A 126 11.98 -5.81 -8.75
CA ALA A 126 11.37 -7.13 -8.57
C ALA A 126 11.48 -7.66 -7.14
N ILE A 127 12.69 -7.68 -6.57
CA ILE A 127 12.94 -8.18 -5.21
C ILE A 127 12.26 -7.28 -4.18
N PRO A 128 12.40 -5.93 -4.21
CA PRO A 128 11.67 -5.06 -3.30
C PRO A 128 10.16 -5.21 -3.40
N LEU A 129 9.60 -5.40 -4.61
CA LEU A 129 8.17 -5.60 -4.80
C LEU A 129 7.65 -6.87 -4.18
N LEU A 130 8.29 -7.99 -4.50
CA LEU A 130 7.92 -9.28 -3.92
C LEU A 130 8.05 -9.23 -2.40
N ALA A 131 9.15 -8.68 -1.88
CA ALA A 131 9.38 -8.56 -0.45
C ALA A 131 8.36 -7.62 0.23
N HIS A 132 8.04 -6.47 -0.35
CA HIS A 132 7.10 -5.49 0.21
C HIS A 132 5.67 -6.04 0.26
N VAL A 133 5.20 -6.64 -0.85
CA VAL A 133 3.84 -7.19 -0.94
C VAL A 133 3.70 -8.42 -0.07
N SER A 134 4.65 -9.37 -0.14
CA SER A 134 4.60 -10.60 0.66
C SER A 134 4.68 -10.31 2.16
N SER A 135 5.55 -9.40 2.60
CA SER A 135 5.65 -9.05 4.02
C SER A 135 4.39 -8.34 4.54
N GLY A 136 3.74 -7.49 3.72
CA GLY A 136 2.47 -6.87 4.06
C GLY A 136 1.33 -7.87 4.21
N ILE A 137 1.22 -8.81 3.27
CA ILE A 137 0.24 -9.90 3.32
C ILE A 137 0.51 -10.78 4.56
N ALA A 138 1.75 -11.20 4.76
CA ALA A 138 2.17 -12.02 5.89
C ALA A 138 1.87 -11.34 7.23
N LEU A 139 2.13 -10.03 7.35
CA LEU A 139 1.84 -9.28 8.57
C LEU A 139 0.34 -9.27 8.89
N ARG A 140 -0.52 -9.23 7.87
CA ARG A 140 -1.97 -9.30 8.06
C ARG A 140 -2.42 -10.66 8.57
N PHE A 141 -1.92 -11.74 7.98
CA PHE A 141 -2.17 -13.11 8.48
C PHE A 141 -1.62 -13.31 9.88
N TYR A 142 -0.44 -12.77 10.17
CA TYR A 142 0.18 -12.85 11.49
C TYR A 142 -0.65 -12.13 12.56
N ARG A 143 -1.11 -10.91 12.29
CA ARG A 143 -2.01 -10.16 13.20
C ARG A 143 -3.33 -10.88 13.41
N ARG A 144 -3.89 -11.48 12.36
CA ARG A 144 -5.08 -12.33 12.46
C ARG A 144 -4.83 -13.53 13.37
N HIS A 145 -3.73 -14.24 13.16
CA HIS A 145 -3.35 -15.38 13.97
C HIS A 145 -3.15 -15.01 15.45
N GLN A 146 -2.49 -13.88 15.73
CA GLN A 146 -2.35 -13.38 17.09
C GLN A 146 -3.69 -13.03 17.74
N ALA A 147 -4.60 -12.38 17.02
CA ALA A 147 -5.94 -12.08 17.53
C ALA A 147 -6.68 -13.38 17.91
N LEU A 148 -6.69 -14.37 17.03
CA LEU A 148 -7.32 -15.67 17.29
C LEU A 148 -6.74 -16.38 18.53
N ARG A 149 -5.43 -16.27 18.75
CA ARG A 149 -4.78 -16.85 19.94
C ARG A 149 -5.14 -16.12 21.23
N ARG A 150 -5.28 -14.79 21.20
CA ARG A 150 -5.65 -13.99 22.39
C ARG A 150 -7.09 -14.23 22.83
N TYR A 151 -7.99 -14.40 21.87
CA TYR A 151 -9.40 -14.67 22.14
C TYR A 151 -9.72 -16.16 22.31
N GLY A 152 -8.71 -17.05 22.38
CA GLY A 152 -8.92 -18.47 22.66
C GLY A 152 -9.76 -19.22 21.62
N ALA A 153 -9.65 -18.87 20.33
CA ALA A 153 -10.45 -19.49 19.28
C ALA A 153 -9.94 -20.90 18.90
N GLU A 154 -10.39 -21.89 19.66
CA GLU A 154 -10.05 -23.30 19.48
C GLU A 154 -10.82 -23.94 18.32
N SER A 155 -12.12 -23.62 18.17
CA SER A 155 -12.97 -24.19 17.11
C SER A 155 -13.03 -23.35 15.82
N HIS A 156 -13.43 -23.98 14.71
CA HIS A 156 -13.68 -23.28 13.45
C HIS A 156 -14.82 -22.26 13.54
N GLN A 157 -15.82 -22.50 14.40
CA GLN A 157 -16.94 -21.58 14.60
C GLN A 157 -16.49 -20.32 15.35
N ASP A 158 -15.62 -20.47 16.36
CA ASP A 158 -15.08 -19.34 17.13
C ASP A 158 -14.20 -18.45 16.27
N ARG A 159 -13.40 -19.06 15.38
CA ARG A 159 -12.59 -18.32 14.40
C ARG A 159 -13.43 -17.48 13.45
N ARG A 160 -14.66 -17.88 13.13
CA ARG A 160 -15.56 -17.09 12.26
C ARG A 160 -16.17 -15.89 12.98
N LYS A 161 -16.41 -16.00 14.30
CA LYS A 161 -16.97 -14.91 15.12
C LYS A 161 -16.00 -13.76 15.33
N ILE A 162 -14.69 -14.04 15.35
CA ILE A 162 -13.68 -13.00 15.53
C ILE A 162 -13.50 -12.22 14.22
N PRO A 163 -13.61 -10.88 14.20
CA PRO A 163 -13.47 -10.07 13.00
C PRO A 163 -12.03 -10.00 12.50
N TRP A 164 -11.84 -9.90 11.18
CA TRP A 164 -10.52 -9.69 10.59
C TRP A 164 -9.95 -8.32 10.97
N PRO A 165 -8.61 -8.16 11.05
CA PRO A 165 -8.01 -6.85 11.22
C PRO A 165 -8.52 -5.86 10.16
N PRO A 166 -8.96 -4.66 10.57
CA PRO A 166 -9.52 -3.68 9.64
C PRO A 166 -8.48 -3.25 8.61
N PHE A 167 -8.95 -2.90 7.41
CA PHE A 167 -8.08 -2.32 6.40
C PHE A 167 -7.81 -0.86 6.72
N SER A 168 -6.53 -0.48 6.75
CA SER A 168 -6.17 0.93 6.70
C SER A 168 -6.30 1.47 5.27
N GLY A 169 -6.58 2.76 5.10
CA GLY A 169 -6.66 3.40 3.78
C GLY A 169 -5.40 3.17 2.93
N THR A 170 -4.21 3.24 3.53
CA THR A 170 -2.94 2.92 2.85
C THR A 170 -2.89 1.47 2.37
N SER A 171 -3.39 0.52 3.17
CA SER A 171 -3.47 -0.90 2.78
C SER A 171 -4.48 -1.12 1.67
N LEU A 172 -5.65 -0.46 1.73
CA LEU A 172 -6.66 -0.55 0.67
C LEU A 172 -6.09 -0.07 -0.67
N LEU A 173 -5.36 1.05 -0.67
CA LEU A 173 -4.66 1.54 -1.86
C LEU A 173 -3.59 0.57 -2.36
N GLY A 174 -2.86 -0.09 -1.44
CA GLY A 174 -1.88 -1.13 -1.80
C GLY A 174 -2.51 -2.34 -2.49
N TYR A 175 -3.68 -2.79 -2.01
CA TYR A 175 -4.43 -3.86 -2.67
C TYR A 175 -5.05 -3.41 -4.00
N ALA A 176 -5.51 -2.16 -4.11
CA ALA A 176 -5.98 -1.60 -5.37
C ALA A 176 -4.83 -1.49 -6.40
N LEU A 177 -3.61 -1.21 -5.96
CA LEU A 177 -2.44 -1.10 -6.83
C LEU A 177 -1.98 -2.42 -7.42
N LEU A 178 -2.20 -3.55 -6.74
CA LEU A 178 -1.79 -4.88 -7.21
C LEU A 178 -2.25 -5.19 -8.65
N PRO A 179 -3.55 -5.09 -9.00
CA PRO A 179 -3.99 -5.33 -10.37
C PRO A 179 -3.48 -4.27 -11.35
N PHE A 180 -3.42 -2.98 -10.98
CA PHE A 180 -2.95 -1.93 -11.89
C PHE A 180 -1.45 -2.06 -12.19
N ALA A 181 -0.63 -2.24 -11.16
CA ALA A 181 0.82 -2.44 -11.31
C ALA A 181 1.13 -3.78 -11.98
N GLY A 182 0.38 -4.83 -11.66
CA GLY A 182 0.49 -6.13 -12.32
C GLY A 182 0.22 -6.02 -13.83
N PHE A 183 -0.86 -5.35 -14.22
CA PHE A 183 -1.17 -5.10 -15.64
C PHE A 183 -0.13 -4.20 -16.31
N HIS A 184 0.37 -3.17 -15.62
CA HIS A 184 1.44 -2.31 -16.11
C HIS A 184 2.73 -3.12 -16.39
N ILE A 185 3.18 -3.95 -15.45
CA ILE A 185 4.35 -4.83 -15.61
C ILE A 185 4.09 -5.86 -16.72
N TRP A 186 2.89 -6.45 -16.76
CA TRP A 186 2.57 -7.46 -17.76
C TRP A 186 2.64 -6.89 -19.18
N THR A 187 2.02 -5.74 -19.44
CA THR A 187 2.02 -5.11 -20.77
C THR A 187 3.37 -4.54 -21.18
N THR A 188 4.17 -4.04 -20.25
CA THR A 188 5.44 -3.35 -20.56
C THR A 188 6.69 -4.22 -20.45
N ARG A 189 6.59 -5.39 -19.79
CA ARG A 189 7.72 -6.30 -19.57
C ARG A 189 7.42 -7.72 -20.00
N ILE A 190 6.41 -8.34 -19.41
CA ILE A 190 6.20 -9.79 -19.58
C ILE A 190 5.75 -10.13 -21.00
N LEU A 191 4.76 -9.41 -21.53
CA LEU A 191 4.20 -9.65 -22.85
C LEU A 191 5.21 -9.39 -23.98
N PRO A 192 5.95 -8.26 -24.00
CA PRO A 192 7.00 -8.03 -25.00
C PRO A 192 8.12 -9.08 -24.93
N LEU A 193 8.57 -9.44 -23.72
CA LEU A 193 9.57 -10.50 -23.53
C LEU A 193 9.09 -11.83 -24.12
N TYR A 194 7.81 -12.17 -23.92
CA TYR A 194 7.22 -13.40 -24.45
C TYR A 194 7.09 -13.40 -25.98
N MET A 195 6.68 -12.28 -26.59
CA MET A 195 6.41 -12.21 -28.03
C MET A 195 7.66 -11.92 -28.89
N HIS A 196 8.56 -11.06 -28.41
CA HIS A 196 9.71 -10.57 -29.16
C HIS A 196 11.06 -10.99 -28.57
N GLY A 197 11.07 -11.71 -27.43
CA GLY A 197 12.29 -12.15 -26.75
C GLY A 197 13.00 -11.03 -25.98
N ASP A 198 12.54 -9.79 -26.07
CA ASP A 198 13.08 -8.64 -25.33
C ASP A 198 11.98 -7.64 -24.94
N SER A 199 12.33 -6.60 -24.18
CA SER A 199 11.44 -5.46 -23.93
C SER A 199 12.09 -4.12 -24.31
N SER A 200 13.05 -4.15 -25.24
CA SER A 200 13.88 -3.00 -25.60
C SER A 200 13.12 -1.98 -26.45
N MET A 201 12.17 -2.45 -27.26
CA MET A 201 11.29 -1.60 -28.09
C MET A 201 10.24 -0.82 -27.28
N ILE A 202 10.06 -1.15 -25.99
CA ILE A 202 9.04 -0.54 -25.14
C ILE A 202 9.52 0.83 -24.63
N GLY A 203 8.97 1.89 -25.22
CA GLY A 203 9.23 3.27 -24.85
C GLY A 203 7.94 4.09 -24.69
N LEU A 204 8.07 5.41 -24.59
CA LEU A 204 6.93 6.33 -24.51
C LEU A 204 6.09 6.30 -25.78
N GLY A 205 6.67 5.94 -26.93
CA GLY A 205 5.94 5.75 -28.19
C GLY A 205 5.00 4.54 -28.19
N TYR A 206 5.40 3.46 -27.50
CA TYR A 206 4.52 2.30 -27.28
C TYR A 206 3.32 2.71 -26.42
N ILE A 207 3.59 3.44 -25.33
CA ILE A 207 2.55 3.93 -24.43
C ILE A 207 1.60 4.90 -25.17
N SER A 208 2.12 5.90 -25.89
CA SER A 208 1.29 6.86 -26.64
C SER A 208 0.45 6.17 -27.72
N HIS A 209 1.01 5.14 -28.38
CA HIS A 209 0.28 4.32 -29.34
C HIS A 209 -0.89 3.59 -28.66
N GLY A 210 -0.69 3.02 -27.47
CA GLY A 210 -1.78 2.43 -26.67
C GLY A 210 -2.88 3.42 -26.29
N PHE A 211 -2.50 4.66 -25.92
CA PHE A 211 -3.46 5.74 -25.68
C PHE A 211 -4.28 6.08 -26.92
N ALA A 212 -3.67 6.06 -28.12
CA ALA A 212 -4.37 6.30 -29.37
C ALA A 212 -5.31 5.16 -29.77
N LEU A 213 -4.99 3.91 -29.44
CA LEU A 213 -5.84 2.74 -29.71
C LEU A 213 -7.01 2.62 -28.72
N HIS A 214 -6.76 2.85 -27.43
CA HIS A 214 -7.74 2.68 -26.37
C HIS A 214 -7.79 3.90 -25.44
N PRO A 215 -8.29 5.07 -25.90
CA PRO A 215 -8.20 6.31 -25.14
C PRO A 215 -8.87 6.22 -23.77
N ALA A 216 -10.15 5.82 -23.71
CA ALA A 216 -10.90 5.81 -22.46
C ALA A 216 -10.25 4.91 -21.39
N VAL A 217 -9.87 3.68 -21.78
CA VAL A 217 -9.23 2.71 -20.87
C VAL A 217 -7.84 3.19 -20.44
N SER A 218 -7.05 3.74 -21.36
CA SER A 218 -5.70 4.20 -21.06
C SER A 218 -5.72 5.42 -20.13
N PHE A 219 -6.51 6.44 -20.44
CA PHE A 219 -6.63 7.63 -19.59
C PHE A 219 -7.15 7.28 -18.19
N ALA A 220 -8.23 6.49 -18.09
CA ALA A 220 -8.79 6.09 -16.80
C ALA A 220 -7.82 5.18 -16.02
N GLY A 221 -7.22 4.20 -16.69
CA GLY A 221 -6.33 3.22 -16.07
C GLY A 221 -5.04 3.86 -15.55
N PHE A 222 -4.38 4.70 -16.35
CA PHE A 222 -3.17 5.41 -15.91
C PHE A 222 -3.49 6.47 -14.85
N ALA A 223 -4.63 7.17 -14.93
CA ALA A 223 -5.06 8.08 -13.88
C ALA A 223 -5.25 7.34 -12.54
N ALA A 224 -5.91 6.17 -12.57
CA ALA A 224 -6.13 5.35 -11.39
C ALA A 224 -4.82 4.79 -10.81
N LEU A 225 -3.95 4.23 -11.67
CA LEU A 225 -2.65 3.68 -11.28
C LEU A 225 -1.77 4.76 -10.61
N VAL A 226 -1.60 5.91 -11.27
CA VAL A 226 -0.78 7.00 -10.73
C VAL A 226 -1.37 7.55 -9.44
N SER A 227 -2.68 7.82 -9.39
CA SER A 227 -3.32 8.37 -8.19
C SER A 227 -3.21 7.40 -7.01
N ALA A 228 -3.56 6.13 -7.21
CA ALA A 228 -3.44 5.12 -6.15
C ALA A 228 -1.97 4.96 -5.70
N GLY A 229 -1.04 4.98 -6.65
CA GLY A 229 0.41 4.84 -6.44
C GLY A 229 0.98 5.95 -5.57
N VAL A 230 0.67 7.19 -5.95
CA VAL A 230 1.14 8.38 -5.25
C VAL A 230 0.49 8.49 -3.87
N TRP A 231 -0.82 8.25 -3.74
CA TRP A 231 -1.47 8.28 -2.42
C TRP A 231 -0.95 7.19 -1.49
N HIS A 232 -0.77 5.95 -1.99
CA HIS A 232 -0.20 4.85 -1.20
C HIS A 232 1.20 5.21 -0.70
N THR A 233 2.05 5.71 -1.59
CA THR A 233 3.45 6.04 -1.29
C THR A 233 3.55 7.22 -0.32
N THR A 234 2.80 8.30 -0.57
CA THR A 234 2.83 9.52 0.27
C THR A 234 2.31 9.24 1.67
N TRP A 235 1.19 8.50 1.81
CA TRP A 235 0.70 8.08 3.11
C TRP A 235 1.61 7.07 3.81
N GLY A 236 2.24 6.16 3.05
CA GLY A 236 3.25 5.23 3.57
C GLY A 236 4.43 5.97 4.18
N TRP A 237 5.00 6.93 3.45
CA TRP A 237 6.09 7.79 3.93
C TRP A 237 5.69 8.66 5.12
N ALA A 238 4.49 9.23 5.12
CA ALA A 238 4.00 10.00 6.26
C ALA A 238 3.93 9.14 7.53
N ARG A 239 3.47 7.90 7.44
CA ARG A 239 3.47 6.95 8.57
C ARG A 239 4.88 6.57 9.00
N TRP A 240 5.76 6.36 8.02
CA TRP A 240 7.15 6.01 8.26
C TRP A 240 7.91 7.10 9.02
N LEU A 241 7.64 8.37 8.70
CA LEU A 241 8.26 9.53 9.34
C LEU A 241 7.54 9.98 10.64
N GLY A 242 6.50 9.27 11.09
CA GLY A 242 5.71 9.65 12.26
C GLY A 242 4.84 10.91 12.05
N LEU A 243 4.60 11.28 10.79
CA LEU A 243 3.84 12.46 10.38
C LEU A 243 2.35 12.19 10.17
N ALA A 244 1.90 10.94 10.30
CA ALA A 244 0.48 10.63 10.15
C ALA A 244 -0.36 11.33 11.24
N PRO A 245 -1.62 11.71 10.96
CA PRO A 245 -2.50 12.33 11.96
C PRO A 245 -2.70 11.46 13.21
N THR A 246 -2.68 10.14 13.07
CA THR A 246 -2.84 9.21 14.19
C THR A 246 -1.62 9.13 15.11
N GLN A 247 -0.45 9.61 14.67
CA GLN A 247 0.83 9.56 15.41
C GLN A 247 1.19 10.93 16.00
N THR A 248 0.19 11.74 16.37
CA THR A 248 0.41 13.03 17.03
C THR A 248 0.49 12.85 18.54
N THR A 249 1.48 13.48 19.18
CA THR A 249 1.66 13.49 20.64
C THR A 249 0.93 14.65 21.32
N GLU A 250 0.45 15.63 20.55
CA GLU A 250 -0.33 16.77 21.04
C GLU A 250 -1.62 16.33 21.76
N THR A 251 -1.97 17.03 22.84
CA THR A 251 -3.17 16.78 23.65
C THR A 251 -4.16 17.96 23.57
N GLY A 252 -5.41 17.75 24.02
CA GLY A 252 -6.44 18.79 24.06
C GLY A 252 -6.87 19.31 22.67
N SER A 253 -7.25 20.60 22.61
CA SER A 253 -7.73 21.26 21.38
C SER A 253 -6.65 21.34 20.28
N GLN A 254 -5.37 21.36 20.64
CA GLN A 254 -4.25 21.38 19.70
C GLN A 254 -4.12 20.06 18.91
N ARG A 255 -4.58 18.95 19.49
CA ARG A 255 -4.59 17.63 18.84
C ARG A 255 -5.43 17.63 17.57
N SER A 256 -6.64 18.21 17.61
CA SER A 256 -7.57 18.21 16.47
C SER A 256 -7.05 19.10 15.34
N ILE A 257 -6.50 20.27 15.67
CA ILE A 257 -5.89 21.20 14.71
C ILE A 257 -4.69 20.55 14.02
N THR A 258 -3.80 19.93 14.79
CA THR A 258 -2.60 19.27 14.25
C THR A 258 -2.95 18.07 13.38
N LYS A 259 -3.94 17.25 13.79
CA LYS A 259 -4.48 16.14 12.96
C LYS A 259 -4.97 16.66 11.61
N LYS A 260 -5.78 17.72 11.61
CA LYS A 260 -6.33 18.34 10.41
C LYS A 260 -5.23 18.92 9.51
N ARG A 261 -4.27 19.64 10.07
CA ARG A 261 -3.11 20.19 9.33
C ARG A 261 -2.27 19.10 8.68
N ARG A 262 -1.90 18.05 9.42
CA ARG A 262 -1.15 16.90 8.88
C ARG A 262 -1.91 16.23 7.75
N TRP A 263 -3.23 16.03 7.90
CA TRP A 263 -4.07 15.44 6.87
C TRP A 263 -4.08 16.27 5.58
N TYR A 264 -4.26 17.59 5.66
CA TYR A 264 -4.22 18.45 4.48
C TYR A 264 -2.84 18.50 3.84
N ASN A 265 -1.76 18.55 4.63
CA ASN A 265 -0.40 18.55 4.10
C ASN A 265 -0.11 17.26 3.31
N ILE A 266 -0.45 16.09 3.86
CA ILE A 266 -0.22 14.80 3.19
C ILE A 266 -1.02 14.71 1.89
N ASN A 267 -2.30 15.08 1.90
CA ASN A 267 -3.12 15.05 0.68
C ASN A 267 -2.72 16.13 -0.32
N GLY A 268 -2.27 17.30 0.14
CA GLY A 268 -1.73 18.35 -0.70
C GLY A 268 -0.48 17.90 -1.45
N VAL A 269 0.47 17.27 -0.75
CA VAL A 269 1.66 16.66 -1.39
C VAL A 269 1.25 15.58 -2.38
N ALA A 270 0.35 14.67 -2.00
CA ALA A 270 -0.11 13.61 -2.89
C ALA A 270 -0.79 14.16 -4.15
N ALA A 271 -1.63 15.19 -4.01
CA ALA A 271 -2.30 15.85 -5.13
C ALA A 271 -1.30 16.57 -6.05
N LEU A 272 -0.31 17.28 -5.49
CA LEU A 272 0.73 17.98 -6.26
C LEU A 272 1.57 16.99 -7.08
N VAL A 273 2.06 15.91 -6.46
CA VAL A 273 2.85 14.88 -7.14
C VAL A 273 2.02 14.18 -8.21
N THR A 274 0.76 13.86 -7.91
CA THR A 274 -0.17 13.25 -8.89
C THR A 274 -0.41 14.17 -10.06
N GLY A 275 -0.74 15.45 -9.81
CA GLY A 275 -0.99 16.44 -10.85
C GLY A 275 0.21 16.64 -11.76
N LEU A 276 1.41 16.75 -11.17
CA LEU A 276 2.66 16.84 -11.93
C LEU A 276 2.90 15.59 -12.79
N TRP A 277 2.72 14.40 -12.22
CA TRP A 277 2.90 13.16 -12.96
C TRP A 277 1.92 13.06 -14.13
N LEU A 278 0.62 13.25 -13.87
CA LEU A 278 -0.43 13.19 -14.89
C LEU A 278 -0.29 14.27 -15.96
N ALA A 279 0.22 15.46 -15.63
CA ALA A 279 0.45 16.51 -16.61
C ALA A 279 1.44 16.07 -17.70
N GLY A 280 2.51 15.36 -17.35
CA GLY A 280 3.44 14.82 -18.34
C GLY A 280 2.95 13.54 -18.99
N SER A 281 2.45 12.60 -18.19
CA SER A 281 2.04 11.29 -18.70
C SER A 281 0.77 11.38 -19.55
N LEU A 282 -0.31 11.96 -19.05
CA LEU A 282 -1.55 12.10 -19.80
C LEU A 282 -1.50 13.30 -20.74
N GLY A 283 -0.87 14.39 -20.30
CA GLY A 283 -0.90 15.65 -21.03
C GLY A 283 -0.05 15.67 -22.29
N ILE A 284 1.13 15.03 -22.24
CA ILE A 284 2.07 14.93 -23.37
C ILE A 284 2.05 13.53 -23.98
N ILE A 285 2.37 12.49 -23.19
CA ILE A 285 2.49 11.11 -23.74
C ILE A 285 1.13 10.61 -24.22
N GLY A 286 0.06 10.79 -23.43
CA GLY A 286 -1.29 10.37 -23.78
C GLY A 286 -1.86 11.05 -25.03
N ARG A 287 -1.25 12.17 -25.47
CA ARG A 287 -1.60 12.89 -26.70
C ARG A 287 -0.58 12.69 -27.83
N GLY A 288 0.41 11.82 -27.64
CA GLY A 288 1.49 11.59 -28.59
C GLY A 288 1.09 10.87 -29.88
N GLY A 289 -0.13 10.32 -29.94
CA GLY A 289 -0.64 9.64 -31.12
C GLY A 289 -0.02 8.26 -31.37
N LYS A 290 -0.37 7.68 -32.52
CA LYS A 290 0.14 6.39 -32.97
C LYS A 290 1.59 6.52 -33.44
N THR A 291 2.39 5.51 -33.11
CA THR A 291 3.68 5.28 -33.75
C THR A 291 3.46 4.63 -35.12
N ASP A 292 4.09 5.18 -36.16
CA ASP A 292 4.02 4.67 -37.54
C ASP A 292 5.15 3.68 -37.88
N GLY A 293 5.09 3.13 -39.09
CA GLY A 293 6.15 2.28 -39.65
C GLY A 293 6.14 0.85 -39.12
N TRP A 294 7.29 0.16 -39.23
CA TRP A 294 7.41 -1.23 -38.76
C TRP A 294 7.22 -1.34 -37.24
N ILE A 295 7.79 -0.42 -36.47
CA ILE A 295 7.65 -0.38 -35.01
C ILE A 295 6.18 -0.25 -34.59
N GLY A 296 5.40 0.58 -35.30
CA GLY A 296 3.96 0.72 -35.07
C GLY A 296 3.20 -0.58 -35.24
N ARG A 297 3.54 -1.38 -36.25
CA ARG A 297 2.91 -2.69 -36.50
C ARG A 297 3.21 -3.70 -35.40
N GLU A 298 4.44 -3.72 -34.90
CA GLU A 298 4.80 -4.57 -33.75
C GLU A 298 4.02 -4.16 -32.48
N PHE A 299 3.79 -2.85 -32.28
CA PHE A 299 2.95 -2.38 -31.19
C PHE A 299 1.48 -2.79 -31.37
N ASP A 300 0.95 -2.70 -32.58
CA ASP A 300 -0.40 -3.19 -32.90
C ASP A 300 -0.54 -4.68 -32.56
N ASP A 301 0.48 -5.50 -32.87
CA ASP A 301 0.47 -6.94 -32.59
C ASP A 301 0.47 -7.25 -31.08
N LEU A 302 1.25 -6.51 -30.29
CA LEU A 302 1.19 -6.59 -28.82
C LEU A 302 -0.21 -6.21 -28.30
N TYR A 303 -0.79 -5.10 -28.77
CA TYR A 303 -2.11 -4.64 -28.30
C TYR A 303 -3.28 -5.50 -28.78
N LYS A 304 -3.14 -6.23 -29.90
CA LYS A 304 -4.12 -7.24 -30.32
C LYS A 304 -4.26 -8.34 -29.26
N VAL A 305 -3.16 -8.82 -28.69
CA VAL A 305 -3.20 -9.85 -27.63
C VAL A 305 -3.92 -9.32 -26.38
N VAL A 306 -3.62 -8.08 -25.98
CA VAL A 306 -4.30 -7.42 -24.85
C VAL A 306 -5.80 -7.31 -25.10
N SER A 307 -6.20 -6.91 -26.32
CA SER A 307 -7.60 -6.75 -26.71
C SER A 307 -8.36 -8.08 -26.82
N LEU A 308 -7.70 -9.15 -27.28
CA LEU A 308 -8.29 -10.48 -27.41
C LEU A 308 -8.62 -11.08 -26.05
N ILE A 309 -7.77 -10.90 -25.05
CA ILE A 309 -8.04 -11.31 -23.66
C ILE A 309 -9.26 -10.54 -23.11
N GLY A 310 -9.37 -9.25 -23.43
CA GLY A 310 -10.56 -8.45 -23.07
C GLY A 310 -11.86 -8.93 -23.72
N LYS A 311 -11.80 -9.52 -24.92
CA LYS A 311 -12.97 -10.10 -25.61
C LYS A 311 -13.32 -11.49 -25.11
N LEU A 312 -12.32 -12.34 -24.82
CA LEU A 312 -12.54 -13.66 -24.24
C LEU A 312 -13.21 -13.57 -22.86
N ASN A 313 -12.84 -12.58 -22.04
CA ASN A 313 -13.50 -12.34 -20.75
C ASN A 313 -14.97 -11.87 -20.87
N LYS A 314 -15.43 -11.42 -22.04
CA LYS A 314 -16.85 -11.09 -22.30
C LYS A 314 -17.67 -12.27 -22.82
N LEU A 315 -17.03 -13.37 -23.21
CA LEU A 315 -17.73 -14.58 -23.69
C LEU A 315 -17.95 -15.61 -22.57
N TYR A 316 -17.39 -15.37 -21.38
CA TYR A 316 -17.52 -16.23 -20.19
C TYR A 316 -18.17 -15.53 -18.98
N VAL A 317 -18.82 -14.38 -19.22
CA VAL A 317 -19.73 -13.69 -18.28
C VAL A 317 -21.07 -13.55 -18.98
#